data_AF-A0A354I6M2-F1
#
_entry.id   AF-A0A354I6M2-F1
#
_cell.length_a   1.000
_cell.length_b   1.000
_cell.length_c   1.000
_cell.angle_alpha   90.00
_cell.angle_beta   90.00
_cell.angle_gamma   90.00
#
_symmetry.space_group_name_H-M   'P 1'
#
loop_
_entity.id
_entity.type
_entity.pdbx_description
1 polymer ?
#
loop_
_entity_poly.entity_id
_entity_poly.type
_entity_poly.pdbx_seq_one_letter_code
_entity_poly.pdbx_strand_id
1 'polypeptide(L)'
;MFRESQEVQITLNDRMLFINDQTRKAIDLSRAKLVGDIIYPNVDETKFAGLFSEKGSRPNILVRRYVAALVLKRMYRMPDGVLLEFLRCGAMNFQYALHTTQEEKQPLSESSLRRFRRGLEAYNETHHCGLVKE
;
A
#
# COMPACT_ATOMS: atom_id res chain seq x y z
N MET A 1 3.12 -3.87 -17.83
CA MET A 1 1.70 -4.12 -18.12
C MET A 1 0.92 -3.91 -16.84
N PHE A 2 -0.10 -3.05 -16.88
CA PHE A 2 -1.08 -2.94 -15.79
C PHE A 2 -1.86 -4.25 -15.70
N ARG A 3 -2.06 -4.73 -14.47
CA ARG A 3 -2.91 -5.88 -14.19
C ARG A 3 -3.71 -5.51 -12.95
N GLU A 4 -5.03 -5.63 -13.05
CA GLU A 4 -5.90 -5.43 -11.92
C GLU A 4 -5.63 -6.50 -10.86
N SER A 5 -5.57 -6.09 -9.60
CA SER A 5 -5.37 -7.00 -8.48
C SER A 5 -6.57 -7.94 -8.35
N GLN A 6 -6.32 -9.24 -8.34
CA GLN A 6 -7.29 -10.22 -7.89
C GLN A 6 -7.30 -10.28 -6.37
N GLU A 7 -8.41 -10.73 -5.77
CA GLU A 7 -8.51 -10.89 -4.31
C GLU A 7 -7.36 -11.76 -3.78
N VAL A 8 -6.82 -11.33 -2.64
CA VAL A 8 -5.65 -11.95 -2.03
C VAL A 8 -6.05 -13.29 -1.42
N GLN A 9 -5.41 -14.37 -1.88
CA GLN A 9 -5.59 -15.70 -1.28
C GLN A 9 -5.07 -15.71 0.16
N ILE A 10 -5.88 -16.24 1.09
CA ILE A 10 -5.47 -16.45 2.48
C ILE A 10 -4.38 -17.54 2.49
N THR A 11 -3.26 -17.27 3.15
CA THR A 11 -2.15 -18.21 3.29
C THR A 11 -2.00 -18.69 4.73
N LEU A 12 -1.55 -19.94 4.91
CA LEU A 12 -1.29 -20.51 6.24
C LEU A 12 -0.13 -19.81 6.97
N ASN A 13 0.70 -19.08 6.25
CA ASN A 13 1.85 -18.35 6.77
C ASN A 13 1.51 -16.89 7.13
N ASP A 14 0.24 -16.51 7.13
CA ASP A 14 -0.15 -15.17 7.55
C ASP A 14 0.14 -14.96 9.04
N ARG A 15 1.01 -13.99 9.34
CA ARG A 15 1.37 -13.61 10.71
C ARG A 15 0.16 -13.22 11.55
N MET A 16 -0.93 -12.73 10.95
CA MET A 16 -2.18 -12.42 11.64
C MET A 16 -2.82 -13.64 12.32
N LEU A 17 -2.51 -14.87 11.88
CA LEU A 17 -3.00 -16.09 12.50
C LEU A 17 -2.32 -16.38 13.84
N PHE A 18 -1.11 -15.86 14.04
CA PHE A 18 -0.24 -16.20 15.19
C PHE A 18 -0.01 -15.05 16.18
N ILE A 19 -0.62 -13.88 15.96
CA ILE A 19 -0.53 -12.77 16.91
C ILE A 19 -1.30 -13.06 18.20
N ASN A 20 -0.79 -12.57 19.33
CA ASN A 20 -1.50 -12.63 20.61
C ASN A 20 -2.72 -11.68 20.64
N ASP A 21 -3.61 -11.89 21.62
CA ASP A 21 -4.86 -11.12 21.75
C ASP A 21 -4.63 -9.63 22.01
N GLN A 22 -3.55 -9.28 22.71
CA GLN A 22 -3.21 -7.87 22.99
C GLN A 22 -2.86 -7.13 21.70
N THR A 23 -2.03 -7.74 20.85
CA THR A 23 -1.64 -7.22 19.55
C THR A 23 -2.85 -7.14 18.63
N ARG A 24 -3.72 -8.17 18.61
CA ARG A 24 -4.97 -8.14 17.84
C ARG A 24 -5.84 -6.96 18.23
N LYS A 25 -6.09 -6.76 19.53
CA LYS A 25 -6.83 -5.60 20.04
C LYS A 25 -6.18 -4.26 19.68
N ALA A 26 -4.85 -4.18 19.75
CA ALA A 26 -4.12 -2.97 19.37
C ALA A 26 -4.24 -2.65 17.86
N ILE A 27 -4.24 -3.67 17.00
CA ILE A 27 -4.51 -3.51 15.56
C ILE A 27 -5.96 -3.08 15.34
N ASP A 28 -6.90 -3.70 16.04
CA ASP A 28 -8.33 -3.38 15.94
C ASP A 28 -8.66 -1.93 16.31
N LEU A 29 -7.95 -1.38 17.30
CA LEU A 29 -8.09 0.01 17.74
C LEU A 29 -7.18 0.99 16.97
N SER A 30 -6.26 0.49 16.14
CA SER A 30 -5.32 1.31 15.41
C SER A 30 -6.00 2.04 14.26
N ARG A 31 -5.70 3.34 14.10
CA ARG A 31 -6.15 4.14 12.97
C ARG A 31 -5.74 3.53 11.61
N ALA A 32 -4.62 2.81 11.56
CA ALA A 32 -4.18 2.08 10.36
C ALA A 32 -5.21 1.06 9.87
N LYS A 33 -6.02 0.46 10.76
CA LYS A 33 -7.06 -0.50 10.37
C LYS A 33 -8.10 0.11 9.43
N LEU A 34 -8.47 1.38 9.65
CA LEU A 34 -9.37 2.10 8.75
C LEU A 34 -8.82 2.17 7.32
N VAL A 35 -7.51 2.26 7.16
CA VAL A 35 -6.89 2.24 5.83
C VAL A 35 -7.00 0.85 5.20
N GLY A 36 -6.76 -0.22 5.96
CA GLY A 36 -6.88 -1.60 5.47
C GLY A 36 -8.31 -2.01 5.12
N ASP A 37 -9.29 -1.58 5.93
CA ASP A 37 -10.68 -2.00 5.83
C ASP A 37 -11.50 -1.13 4.86
N ILE A 38 -11.20 0.17 4.80
CA ILE A 38 -12.00 1.14 4.02
C ILE A 38 -11.24 1.59 2.79
N ILE A 39 -10.03 2.12 2.96
CA ILE A 39 -9.32 2.76 1.84
C ILE A 39 -8.86 1.70 0.85
N TYR A 40 -8.09 0.72 1.31
CA TYR A 40 -7.45 -0.29 0.47
C TYR A 40 -8.42 -1.00 -0.50
N PRO A 41 -9.55 -1.58 -0.06
CA PRO A 41 -10.48 -2.27 -0.96
C PRO A 41 -11.23 -1.33 -1.92
N ASN A 42 -11.40 -0.05 -1.55
CA ASN A 42 -12.14 0.93 -2.36
C ASN A 42 -11.24 1.73 -3.33
N VAL A 43 -9.96 1.40 -3.44
CA VAL A 43 -9.08 1.98 -4.46
C VAL A 43 -9.41 1.38 -5.82
N ASP A 44 -9.98 2.20 -6.69
CA ASP A 44 -10.16 1.90 -8.10
C ASP A 44 -8.82 2.00 -8.85
N GLU A 45 -8.19 0.85 -9.08
CA GLU A 45 -6.87 0.76 -9.72
C GLU A 45 -6.91 1.10 -11.21
N THR A 46 -8.07 0.99 -11.87
CA THR A 46 -8.20 1.22 -13.32
C THR A 46 -7.89 2.66 -13.69
N LYS A 47 -8.17 3.61 -12.78
CA LYS A 47 -7.81 5.04 -12.90
C LYS A 47 -6.31 5.27 -13.01
N PHE A 48 -5.49 4.33 -12.54
CA PHE A 48 -4.04 4.41 -12.54
C PHE A 48 -3.40 3.61 -13.67
N ALA A 49 -4.20 3.00 -14.56
CA ALA A 49 -3.68 2.19 -15.67
C ALA A 49 -2.69 2.97 -16.56
N GLY A 50 -2.95 4.26 -16.79
CA GLY A 50 -2.07 5.14 -17.57
C GLY A 50 -0.68 5.40 -16.97
N LEU A 51 -0.46 5.06 -15.69
CA LEU A 51 0.86 5.18 -15.06
C LEU A 51 1.82 4.05 -15.42
N PHE A 52 1.32 2.96 -16.02
CA PHE A 52 2.10 1.75 -16.26
C PHE A 52 2.30 1.52 -17.75
N SER A 53 3.52 1.09 -18.12
CA SER A 53 3.83 0.73 -19.49
C SER A 53 3.08 -0.52 -19.94
N GLU A 54 2.74 -0.59 -21.23
CA GLU A 54 2.16 -1.80 -21.84
C GLU A 54 3.11 -3.00 -21.74
N LYS A 55 4.42 -2.79 -22.00
CA LYS A 55 5.44 -3.83 -21.79
C LYS A 55 5.59 -4.18 -20.31
N GLY A 56 5.53 -5.47 -19.98
CA GLY A 56 5.79 -6.01 -18.65
C GLY A 56 7.27 -6.29 -18.45
N SER A 57 7.91 -5.68 -17.45
CA SER A 57 9.32 -5.93 -17.12
C SER A 57 9.54 -6.47 -15.70
N ARG A 58 8.63 -6.18 -14.75
CA ARG A 58 8.70 -6.62 -13.35
C ARG A 58 7.30 -6.91 -12.80
N PRO A 59 7.16 -7.79 -11.79
CA PRO A 59 5.93 -7.90 -11.02
C PRO A 59 5.59 -6.52 -10.43
N ASN A 60 4.42 -6.00 -10.77
CA ASN A 60 4.01 -4.69 -10.30
C ASN A 60 3.52 -4.80 -8.84
N ILE A 61 3.89 -3.84 -8.01
CA ILE A 61 3.25 -3.68 -6.70
C ILE A 61 1.84 -3.15 -6.97
N LEU A 62 0.85 -3.68 -6.25
CA LEU A 62 -0.55 -3.29 -6.42
C LEU A 62 -0.72 -1.79 -6.15
N VAL A 63 -1.53 -1.11 -6.96
CA VAL A 63 -1.74 0.35 -6.81
C VAL A 63 -2.33 0.67 -5.44
N ARG A 64 -3.22 -0.20 -4.95
CA ARG A 64 -3.83 -0.11 -3.62
C ARG A 64 -2.79 0.06 -2.52
N ARG A 65 -1.64 -0.63 -2.62
CA ARG A 65 -0.56 -0.56 -1.64
C ARG A 65 0.12 0.80 -1.65
N TYR A 66 0.34 1.39 -2.82
CA TYR A 66 0.89 2.74 -2.90
C TYR A 66 -0.07 3.78 -2.34
N VAL A 67 -1.35 3.72 -2.71
CA VAL A 67 -2.37 4.66 -2.22
C VAL A 67 -2.53 4.54 -0.70
N ALA A 68 -2.65 3.32 -0.18
CA ALA A 68 -2.73 3.08 1.26
C ALA A 68 -1.47 3.57 2.00
N ALA A 69 -0.27 3.39 1.44
CA ALA A 69 0.97 3.92 2.01
C ALA A 69 0.97 5.46 2.06
N LEU A 70 0.49 6.13 1.01
CA LEU A 70 0.34 7.60 0.99
C LEU A 70 -0.68 8.09 2.03
N VAL A 71 -1.78 7.36 2.23
CA VAL A 71 -2.76 7.70 3.27
C VAL A 71 -2.18 7.47 4.67
N LEU A 72 -1.50 6.36 4.92
CA LEU A 72 -0.84 6.08 6.20
C LEU A 72 0.18 7.16 6.55
N LYS A 73 1.09 7.50 5.62
CA LYS A 73 2.11 8.54 5.89
C LYS A 73 1.46 9.88 6.26
N ARG A 74 0.36 10.25 5.59
CA ARG A 74 -0.36 11.50 5.84
C ARG A 74 -1.10 11.46 7.17
N MET A 75 -1.76 10.34 7.47
CA MET A 75 -2.55 10.15 8.69
C MET A 75 -1.70 10.20 9.97
N TYR A 76 -0.48 9.70 9.88
CA TYR A 76 0.49 9.67 10.98
C TYR A 76 1.57 10.76 10.89
N ARG A 77 1.52 11.62 9.87
CA ARG A 77 2.48 12.72 9.62
C ARG A 77 3.94 12.25 9.65
N MET A 78 4.22 11.13 9.00
CA MET A 78 5.56 10.53 8.96
C MET A 78 6.16 10.59 7.55
N PRO A 79 7.50 10.65 7.42
CA PRO A 79 8.17 10.55 6.14
C PRO A 79 8.17 9.10 5.61
N ASP A 80 8.37 8.94 4.30
CA ASP A 80 8.42 7.64 3.63
C ASP A 80 9.44 6.67 4.27
N GLY A 81 10.60 7.19 4.69
CA GLY A 81 11.64 6.39 5.35
C GLY A 81 11.15 5.73 6.64
N VAL A 82 10.42 6.47 7.48
CA VAL A 82 9.86 5.97 8.75
C VAL A 82 8.74 4.97 8.50
N LEU A 83 7.88 5.21 7.50
CA LEU A 83 6.87 4.23 7.11
C LEU A 83 7.51 2.90 6.68
N LEU A 84 8.54 2.96 5.85
CA LEU A 84 9.27 1.77 5.38
C LEU A 84 10.00 1.06 6.53
N GLU A 85 10.54 1.80 7.48
CA GLU A 85 11.13 1.26 8.70
C GLU A 85 10.09 0.47 9.50
N PHE A 86 8.91 1.06 9.78
CA PHE A 86 7.84 0.34 10.48
C PHE A 86 7.40 -0.93 9.76
N LEU A 87 7.28 -0.89 8.44
CA LEU A 87 6.95 -2.08 7.65
C LEU A 87 8.01 -3.17 7.80
N ARG A 88 9.31 -2.82 7.77
CA ARG A 88 10.43 -3.76 7.92
C ARG A 88 10.58 -4.29 9.33
N CYS A 89 10.35 -3.45 10.33
CA CYS A 89 10.43 -3.79 11.76
C CYS A 89 9.22 -4.59 12.26
N GLY A 90 8.28 -4.95 11.37
CA GLY A 90 7.17 -5.82 11.74
C GLY A 90 5.98 -5.11 12.39
N ALA A 91 5.78 -3.81 12.15
CA ALA A 91 4.62 -3.10 12.67
C ALA A 91 3.33 -3.66 12.02
N MET A 92 2.69 -4.60 12.71
CA MET A 92 1.61 -5.43 12.18
C MET A 92 0.39 -4.63 11.73
N ASN A 93 0.06 -3.52 12.39
CA ASN A 93 -1.04 -2.65 11.99
C ASN A 93 -0.79 -1.94 10.65
N PHE A 94 0.46 -1.60 10.32
CA PHE A 94 0.81 -1.03 9.02
C PHE A 94 0.84 -2.09 7.92
N GLN A 95 1.34 -3.28 8.22
CA GLN A 95 1.31 -4.40 7.27
C GLN A 95 -0.12 -4.89 7.00
N TYR A 96 -0.97 -4.91 8.02
CA TYR A 96 -2.40 -5.18 7.90
C TYR A 96 -3.06 -4.17 6.96
N ALA A 97 -2.79 -2.87 7.17
CA ALA A 97 -3.33 -1.80 6.32
C ALA A 97 -2.92 -1.90 4.85
N LEU A 98 -1.77 -2.54 4.55
CA LEU A 98 -1.27 -2.76 3.20
C LEU A 98 -1.58 -4.15 2.63
N HIS A 99 -2.21 -5.02 3.43
CA HIS A 99 -2.45 -6.43 3.09
C HIS A 99 -1.14 -7.18 2.74
N THR A 100 -0.12 -6.99 3.59
CA THR A 100 1.24 -7.58 3.43
C THR A 100 1.69 -8.41 4.64
N THR A 101 0.77 -8.81 5.52
CA THR A 101 1.07 -9.57 6.76
C THR A 101 1.66 -10.95 6.48
N GLN A 102 1.26 -11.57 5.39
CA GLN A 102 1.80 -12.83 4.87
C GLN A 102 3.14 -12.69 4.12
N GLU A 103 3.57 -11.47 3.80
CA GLU A 103 4.80 -11.26 3.05
C GLU A 103 6.00 -11.22 3.99
N GLU A 104 6.94 -12.15 3.79
CA GLU A 104 8.22 -12.18 4.50
C GLU A 104 9.03 -10.91 4.20
N LYS A 105 9.14 -10.56 2.92
CA LYS A 105 9.78 -9.33 2.47
C LYS A 105 8.73 -8.33 2.01
N GLN A 106 8.72 -7.17 2.66
CA GLN A 106 7.79 -6.11 2.33
C GLN A 106 8.01 -5.59 0.90
N PRO A 107 6.93 -5.34 0.14
CA PRO A 107 7.03 -5.09 -1.30
C PRO A 107 7.49 -3.66 -1.60
N LEU A 108 7.19 -2.72 -0.69
CA LEU A 108 7.49 -1.30 -0.86
C LEU A 108 8.96 -0.98 -0.55
N SER A 109 9.50 -0.07 -1.36
CA SER A 109 10.79 0.57 -1.19
C SER A 109 10.70 2.07 -1.47
N GLU A 110 11.71 2.81 -1.02
CA GLU A 110 11.77 4.26 -1.27
C GLU A 110 11.77 4.57 -2.78
N SER A 111 12.51 3.78 -3.56
CA SER A 111 12.53 3.91 -5.02
C SER A 111 11.16 3.67 -5.66
N SER A 112 10.37 2.72 -5.14
CA SER A 112 9.03 2.43 -5.65
C SER A 112 8.04 3.55 -5.33
N LEU A 113 8.06 4.08 -4.10
CA LEU A 113 7.23 5.21 -3.68
C LEU A 113 7.56 6.47 -4.48
N ARG A 114 8.86 6.74 -4.68
CA ARG A 114 9.32 7.88 -5.48
C ARG A 114 8.89 7.77 -6.95
N ARG A 115 8.97 6.58 -7.55
CA ARG A 115 8.52 6.34 -8.94
C ARG A 115 7.01 6.53 -9.07
N PHE A 116 6.24 6.02 -8.11
CA PHE A 116 4.79 6.18 -8.12
C PHE A 116 4.40 7.67 -8.04
N ARG A 117 5.02 8.44 -7.13
CA ARG A 117 4.79 9.89 -7.01
C ARG A 117 5.13 10.65 -8.30
N ARG A 118 6.29 10.38 -8.90
CA ARG A 118 6.66 10.98 -10.20
C ARG A 118 5.66 10.63 -11.31
N GLY A 119 5.11 9.41 -11.30
CA GLY A 119 4.06 9.02 -12.24
C GLY A 119 2.80 9.85 -12.06
N LEU A 120 2.37 10.07 -10.81
CA LEU A 120 1.22 10.93 -10.50
C LEU A 120 1.45 12.38 -10.93
N GLU A 121 2.63 12.94 -10.64
CA GLU A 121 3.01 14.29 -11.07
C GLU A 121 2.92 14.45 -12.59
N ALA A 122 3.56 13.55 -13.35
CA ALA A 122 3.54 13.59 -14.81
C ALA A 122 2.13 13.41 -15.39
N TYR A 123 1.31 12.55 -14.78
CA TYR A 123 -0.09 12.37 -15.19
C TYR A 123 -0.90 13.65 -14.99
N ASN A 124 -0.74 14.30 -13.82
CA ASN A 124 -1.43 15.53 -13.46
C ASN A 124 -1.04 16.68 -14.39
N GLU A 125 0.24 16.78 -14.76
CA GLU A 125 0.73 17.76 -15.74
C GLU A 125 0.08 17.57 -17.12
N THR A 126 -0.10 16.32 -17.55
CA THR A 126 -0.63 15.98 -18.87
C THR A 126 -2.15 16.15 -18.96
N HIS A 127 -2.88 15.79 -17.91
CA HIS A 127 -4.36 15.72 -17.94
C HIS A 127 -5.06 16.87 -17.19
N HIS A 128 -4.30 17.72 -16.50
CA HIS A 128 -4.81 18.80 -15.63
C HIS A 128 -5.84 18.35 -14.58
N CYS A 129 -5.91 17.03 -14.29
CA CYS A 129 -6.76 16.43 -13.27
C CYS A 129 -5.93 15.55 -12.33
N GLY A 130 -6.06 15.79 -11.03
CA GLY A 130 -5.30 15.08 -9.99
C GLY A 130 -5.86 13.68 -9.70
N LEU A 131 -5.07 12.61 -9.92
CA LEU A 131 -5.46 11.24 -9.51
C LEU A 131 -5.46 11.07 -7.98
N VAL A 132 -4.51 11.71 -7.31
CA VAL A 132 -4.38 11.76 -5.85
C VAL A 132 -4.04 13.20 -5.47
N LYS A 133 -4.76 13.78 -4.51
CA LYS A 133 -4.42 15.09 -3.93
C LYS A 133 -3.49 14.86 -2.74
N GLU A 134 -2.23 15.30 -2.86
CA GLU A 134 -1.27 15.27 -1.74
C GLU A 134 -1.61 16.23 -0.60
#